data_AF-A0A177ENR9-F1
#
_entry.id   AF-A0A177ENR9-F1
#
_cell.length_a   1.000
_cell.length_b   1.000
_cell.length_c   1.000
_cell.angle_alpha   90.00
_cell.angle_beta   90.00
_cell.angle_gamma   90.00
#
_symmetry.space_group_name_H-M   'P 1'
#
loop_
_entity.id
_entity.type
_entity.pdbx_description
1 polymer ?
#
loop_
_entity_poly.entity_id
_entity_poly.type
_entity_poly.pdbx_seq_one_letter_code
_entity_poly.pdbx_strand_id
1 'polypeptide(L)'
;MELIDIDGTLNLQEGINIKPPKPLANLETNILYIQVNQRKCLAGSRNKDKVITEIRKSLAHTYHIIDIIMKVGGELDSEDKRKAFYELMGNNHVIMAAVYKIRNKFFNSAINVLCEKEGLPELDAKITSENAMIKLCELTDSGKCSRLQRALDILMKHGSNLTIVDESGIEQSNLSELDISKDDIKSLQLLTKTSIWNATALSEFLMCSIYGSIFCEATSSNNVLNYSIYNLYNIVFIMAVEGNNTDVETYKKQNINRIKRYLNDLKNKDILGVRSTIRPSHIYINIKNYIKFNISKFKTNVINNYLKSIDSHVSIIRGESSHTTNEEAQTSNSASSSQHEQKSNEIIQDVIDTSSLKEEDITSLSVASSSSILSDEQVTNQISADVKPEEEIDDEKKENILSSTSSDEQPIADFWSTNNLSIMLITIAISIIILSALRLYLTNTDKIMNN
;
A
#
# COMPACT_ATOMS: atom_id res chain seq x y z
N MET A 1 -13.19 16.58 11.92
CA MET A 1 -12.00 17.37 11.53
C MET A 1 -11.93 17.29 10.02
N GLU A 2 -12.38 18.35 9.35
CA GLU A 2 -12.48 18.43 7.89
C GLU A 2 -11.11 18.26 7.24
N LEU A 3 -11.08 17.43 6.19
CA LEU A 3 -9.97 17.40 5.25
C LEU A 3 -9.76 18.83 4.74
N ILE A 4 -8.54 19.34 4.86
CA ILE A 4 -8.11 20.41 3.95
C ILE A 4 -8.34 19.82 2.56
N ASP A 5 -9.25 20.45 1.81
CA ASP A 5 -9.53 20.10 0.45
C ASP A 5 -8.23 20.18 -0.35
N ILE A 6 -7.70 19.02 -0.71
CA ILE A 6 -6.42 18.91 -1.41
C ILE A 6 -6.55 19.57 -2.80
N ASP A 7 -7.77 19.65 -3.34
CA ASP A 7 -8.04 20.30 -4.62
C ASP A 7 -7.81 21.81 -4.55
N GLY A 8 -8.16 22.46 -3.43
CA GLY A 8 -7.80 23.85 -3.15
C GLY A 8 -6.28 24.07 -2.99
N THR A 9 -5.52 23.00 -2.73
CA THR A 9 -4.07 23.04 -2.48
C THR A 9 -3.25 22.83 -3.75
N LEU A 10 -3.85 22.31 -4.82
CA LEU A 10 -3.23 22.16 -6.16
C LEU A 10 -3.00 23.51 -6.87
N ASN A 11 -3.71 24.57 -6.46
CA ASN A 11 -3.43 25.95 -6.93
C ASN A 11 -2.11 26.56 -6.40
N LEU A 12 -1.33 25.81 -5.61
CA LEU A 12 0.01 26.22 -5.14
C LEU A 12 1.15 25.78 -6.08
N GLN A 13 0.82 25.40 -7.32
CA GLN A 13 1.74 24.90 -8.36
C GLN A 13 2.71 25.92 -8.97
N GLU A 14 2.78 27.17 -8.50
CA GLU A 14 3.72 28.16 -9.04
C GLU A 14 5.17 27.68 -8.90
N GLY A 15 5.74 27.14 -9.98
CA GLY A 15 7.16 26.80 -10.12
C GLY A 15 7.51 25.33 -10.39
N ILE A 16 6.57 24.37 -10.30
CA ILE A 16 6.86 22.95 -10.57
C ILE A 16 6.01 22.44 -11.75
N ASN A 17 6.60 22.47 -12.95
CA ASN A 17 5.95 22.04 -14.19
C ASN A 17 6.29 20.58 -14.52
N ILE A 18 5.86 19.64 -13.67
CA ILE A 18 5.94 18.20 -13.97
C ILE A 18 4.52 17.71 -14.21
N LYS A 19 4.23 17.29 -15.44
CA LYS A 19 2.97 16.62 -15.78
C LYS A 19 3.24 15.11 -15.91
N PRO A 20 2.94 14.30 -14.88
CA PRO A 20 3.16 12.88 -14.99
C PRO A 20 2.29 12.25 -16.08
N PRO A 21 2.79 11.19 -16.74
CA PRO A 21 1.95 10.38 -17.61
C PRO A 21 0.82 9.76 -16.78
N LYS A 22 -0.32 9.47 -17.42
CA LYS A 22 -1.55 8.97 -16.77
C LYS A 22 -1.30 7.84 -15.75
N PRO A 23 -0.46 6.82 -16.01
CA PRO A 23 -0.20 5.76 -15.03
C PRO A 23 0.42 6.26 -13.71
N LEU A 24 1.19 7.35 -13.73
CA LEU A 24 1.84 7.90 -12.54
C LEU A 24 0.99 8.91 -11.77
N ALA A 25 -0.10 9.42 -12.34
CA ALA A 25 -0.95 10.42 -11.67
C ALA A 25 -1.61 9.86 -10.38
N ASN A 26 -2.06 8.60 -10.42
CA ASN A 26 -2.61 7.93 -9.24
C ASN A 26 -1.53 7.68 -8.19
N LEU A 27 -0.33 7.29 -8.63
CA LEU A 27 0.82 7.10 -7.75
C LEU A 27 1.22 8.41 -7.06
N GLU A 28 1.33 9.51 -7.81
CA GLU A 28 1.62 10.85 -7.30
C GLU A 28 0.63 11.24 -6.19
N THR A 29 -0.67 11.13 -6.48
CA THR A 29 -1.74 11.46 -5.54
C THR A 29 -1.62 10.63 -4.26
N ASN A 30 -1.38 9.32 -4.40
CA ASN A 30 -1.24 8.43 -3.27
C ASN A 30 0.01 8.72 -2.43
N ILE A 31 1.15 9.01 -3.05
CA ILE A 31 2.38 9.42 -2.35
C ILE A 31 2.15 10.74 -1.59
N LEU A 32 1.45 11.70 -2.20
CA LEU A 32 1.09 12.96 -1.55
C LEU A 32 0.28 12.73 -0.28
N TYR A 33 -0.72 11.84 -0.30
CA TYR A 33 -1.49 11.48 0.89
C TYR A 33 -0.61 10.92 2.01
N ILE A 34 0.36 10.05 1.68
CA ILE A 34 1.31 9.50 2.66
C ILE A 34 2.14 10.64 3.27
N GLN A 35 2.77 11.46 2.43
CA GLN A 35 3.63 12.55 2.86
C GLN A 35 2.89 13.58 3.72
N VAL A 36 1.67 13.97 3.33
CA VAL A 36 0.86 14.93 4.09
C VAL A 36 0.49 14.35 5.44
N ASN A 37 0.08 13.07 5.50
CA ASN A 37 -0.30 12.44 6.76
C ASN A 37 0.89 12.37 7.74
N GLN A 38 2.06 11.96 7.26
CA GLN A 38 3.26 11.88 8.11
C GLN A 38 3.67 13.23 8.67
N ARG A 39 3.68 14.29 7.86
CA ARG A 39 4.11 15.61 8.30
C ARG A 39 3.06 16.34 9.13
N LYS A 40 1.77 16.07 8.91
CA LYS A 40 0.70 16.54 9.80
C LYS A 40 0.88 16.02 11.23
N CYS A 41 1.29 14.76 11.39
CA CYS A 41 1.64 14.22 12.71
C CYS A 41 2.80 14.98 13.37
N LEU A 42 3.74 15.50 12.58
CA LEU A 42 4.93 16.23 13.07
C LEU A 42 4.66 17.71 13.36
N ALA A 43 3.75 18.36 12.63
CA ALA A 43 3.56 19.81 12.70
C ALA A 43 2.82 20.30 13.96
N GLY A 44 2.02 19.43 14.60
CA GLY A 44 1.07 19.83 15.65
C GLY A 44 -0.08 20.68 15.09
N SER A 45 -1.32 20.27 15.34
CA SER A 45 -2.52 20.76 14.64
C SER A 45 -2.91 22.24 14.85
N ARG A 46 -2.15 23.03 15.62
CA ARG A 46 -2.58 24.37 16.07
C ARG A 46 -2.02 25.55 15.29
N ASN A 47 -1.03 25.36 14.42
CA ASN A 47 -0.44 26.45 13.63
C ASN A 47 -0.70 26.23 12.12
N LYS A 48 -1.64 27.00 11.57
CA LYS A 48 -2.06 26.90 10.16
C LYS A 48 -0.90 27.13 9.18
N ASP A 49 -0.02 28.10 9.45
CA ASP A 49 1.12 28.41 8.59
C ASP A 49 2.15 27.28 8.57
N LYS A 50 2.38 26.63 9.72
CA LYS A 50 3.20 25.42 9.80
C LYS A 50 2.57 24.27 8.99
N VAL A 51 1.25 24.07 9.10
CA VAL A 51 0.55 23.04 8.31
C VAL A 51 0.68 23.31 6.81
N ILE A 52 0.46 24.54 6.35
CA ILE A 52 0.63 24.93 4.93
C ILE A 52 2.07 24.70 4.48
N THR A 53 3.05 25.08 5.29
CA THR A 53 4.48 24.87 5.00
C THR A 53 4.80 23.39 4.85
N GLU A 54 4.29 22.54 5.73
CA GLU A 54 4.50 21.09 5.63
C GLU A 54 3.79 20.47 4.42
N ILE A 55 2.60 20.95 4.05
CA ILE A 55 1.93 20.50 2.82
C ILE A 55 2.75 20.88 1.57
N ARG A 56 3.28 22.10 1.51
CA ARG A 56 4.17 22.51 0.39
C ARG A 56 5.42 21.63 0.30
N LYS A 57 6.00 21.26 1.45
CA LYS A 57 7.13 20.32 1.49
C LYS A 57 6.73 18.92 1.04
N SER A 58 5.56 18.41 1.47
CA SER A 58 5.01 17.14 0.99
C SER A 58 4.87 17.14 -0.53
N LEU A 59 4.29 18.21 -1.09
CA LEU A 59 4.09 18.37 -2.52
C LEU A 59 5.42 18.37 -3.28
N ALA A 60 6.39 19.18 -2.84
CA ALA A 60 7.71 19.23 -3.46
C ALA A 60 8.42 17.87 -3.42
N HIS A 61 8.33 17.15 -2.30
CA HIS A 61 8.93 15.82 -2.15
C HIS A 61 8.24 14.78 -3.03
N THR A 62 6.92 14.77 -3.11
CA THR A 62 6.16 13.93 -4.06
C THR A 62 6.63 14.16 -5.48
N TYR A 63 6.77 15.43 -5.91
CA TYR A 63 7.27 15.76 -7.24
C TYR A 63 8.69 15.26 -7.48
N HIS A 64 9.57 15.31 -6.48
CA HIS A 64 10.91 14.73 -6.60
C HIS A 64 10.87 13.21 -6.81
N ILE A 65 9.97 12.50 -6.14
CA ILE A 65 9.81 11.05 -6.33
C ILE A 65 9.32 10.74 -7.75
N ILE A 66 8.32 11.47 -8.24
CA ILE A 66 7.80 11.29 -9.60
C ILE A 66 8.87 11.66 -10.65
N ASP A 67 9.62 12.75 -10.46
CA ASP A 67 10.76 13.15 -11.31
C ASP A 67 11.81 12.03 -11.39
N ILE A 68 12.16 11.41 -10.25
CA ILE A 68 13.11 10.29 -10.20
C ILE A 68 12.60 9.11 -11.04
N ILE A 69 11.34 8.72 -10.87
CA ILE A 69 10.72 7.61 -11.65
C ILE A 69 10.71 7.95 -13.14
N MET A 70 10.27 9.17 -13.50
CA MET A 70 10.22 9.63 -14.88
C MET A 70 11.59 9.63 -15.54
N LYS A 71 12.63 10.13 -14.84
CA LYS A 71 14.02 10.12 -15.32
C LYS A 71 14.53 8.73 -15.61
N VAL A 72 14.33 7.78 -14.69
CA VAL A 72 14.77 6.40 -14.92
C VAL A 72 14.01 5.75 -16.09
N GLY A 73 12.69 5.96 -16.19
CA GLY A 73 11.91 5.48 -17.34
C GLY A 73 12.30 6.15 -18.67
N GLY A 74 12.77 7.40 -18.63
CA GLY A 74 13.24 8.14 -19.80
C GLY A 74 14.52 7.58 -20.44
N GLU A 75 15.28 6.78 -19.69
CA GLU A 75 16.49 6.10 -20.18
C GLU A 75 16.22 4.74 -20.84
N LEU A 76 14.96 4.29 -20.87
CA LEU A 76 14.56 3.12 -21.63
C LEU A 76 14.56 3.45 -23.13
N ASP A 77 14.97 2.48 -23.93
CA ASP A 77 15.28 2.59 -25.36
C ASP A 77 14.05 2.63 -26.27
N SER A 78 12.85 2.38 -25.74
CA SER A 78 11.60 2.49 -26.49
C SER A 78 10.46 3.09 -25.67
N GLU A 79 9.49 3.70 -26.37
CA GLU A 79 8.26 4.22 -25.76
C GLU A 79 7.48 3.11 -25.03
N ASP A 80 7.36 1.93 -25.65
CA ASP A 80 6.63 0.79 -25.07
C ASP A 80 7.24 0.36 -23.73
N LYS A 81 8.57 0.26 -23.66
CA LYS A 81 9.30 -0.07 -22.43
C LYS A 81 9.07 0.98 -21.36
N ARG A 82 9.14 2.27 -21.75
CA ARG A 82 8.89 3.40 -20.86
C ARG A 82 7.46 3.38 -20.31
N LYS A 83 6.46 3.18 -21.17
CA LYS A 83 5.05 3.08 -20.78
C LYS A 83 4.83 1.90 -19.84
N ALA A 84 5.33 0.72 -20.17
CA ALA A 84 5.22 -0.47 -19.32
C ALA A 84 5.90 -0.27 -17.95
N PHE A 85 7.04 0.42 -17.90
CA PHE A 85 7.68 0.78 -16.63
C PHE A 85 6.82 1.75 -15.81
N TYR A 86 6.21 2.76 -16.42
CA TYR A 86 5.31 3.67 -15.72
C TYR A 86 4.03 2.99 -15.25
N GLU A 87 3.48 2.06 -16.03
CA GLU A 87 2.34 1.23 -15.63
C GLU A 87 2.69 0.31 -14.46
N LEU A 88 3.87 -0.33 -14.49
CA LEU A 88 4.38 -1.13 -13.38
C LEU A 88 4.52 -0.28 -12.10
N MET A 89 5.10 0.92 -12.19
CA MET A 89 5.24 1.81 -11.02
C MET A 89 3.88 2.37 -10.55
N GLY A 90 3.00 2.69 -11.49
CA GLY A 90 1.64 3.17 -11.23
C GLY A 90 0.79 2.14 -10.49
N ASN A 91 0.91 0.86 -10.86
CA ASN A 91 0.20 -0.27 -10.28
C ASN A 91 0.86 -0.81 -8.99
N ASN A 92 1.39 0.11 -8.16
CA ASN A 92 2.04 -0.23 -6.90
C ASN A 92 1.01 -0.37 -5.76
N HIS A 93 0.52 -1.60 -5.56
CA HIS A 93 -0.43 -1.94 -4.50
C HIS A 93 0.06 -1.66 -3.08
N VAL A 94 1.38 -1.63 -2.86
CA VAL A 94 1.95 -1.32 -1.53
C VAL A 94 1.59 0.11 -1.12
N ILE A 95 1.74 1.05 -2.05
CA ILE A 95 1.40 2.46 -1.83
C ILE A 95 -0.12 2.61 -1.59
N MET A 96 -0.95 1.95 -2.39
CA MET A 96 -2.41 2.02 -2.23
C MET A 96 -2.86 1.43 -0.88
N ALA A 97 -2.28 0.32 -0.44
CA ALA A 97 -2.58 -0.25 0.87
C ALA A 97 -2.25 0.68 2.04
N ALA A 98 -1.11 1.40 1.96
CA ALA A 98 -0.76 2.42 2.93
C ALA A 98 -1.79 3.56 2.96
N VAL A 99 -2.17 4.07 1.79
CA VAL A 99 -3.15 5.15 1.64
C VAL A 99 -4.52 4.73 2.15
N TYR A 100 -4.97 3.52 1.83
CA TYR A 100 -6.22 2.97 2.35
C TYR A 100 -6.26 3.05 3.87
N LYS A 101 -5.17 2.62 4.53
CA LYS A 101 -5.08 2.64 6.00
C LYS A 101 -5.02 4.04 6.58
N ILE A 102 -4.30 4.96 5.93
CA ILE A 102 -4.24 6.38 6.32
C ILE A 102 -5.62 7.04 6.21
N ARG A 103 -6.37 6.72 5.15
CA ARG A 103 -7.70 7.27 4.87
C ARG A 103 -8.83 6.31 5.21
N ASN A 104 -8.62 5.40 6.18
CA ASN A 104 -9.56 4.30 6.43
C ASN A 104 -10.98 4.78 6.76
N LYS A 105 -11.12 5.88 7.50
CA LYS A 105 -12.43 6.46 7.83
C LYS A 105 -13.19 6.89 6.58
N PHE A 106 -12.50 7.57 5.66
CA PHE A 106 -13.07 8.00 4.38
C PHE A 106 -13.48 6.78 3.53
N PHE A 107 -12.55 5.85 3.31
CA PHE A 107 -12.83 4.69 2.47
C PHE A 107 -13.90 3.78 3.08
N ASN A 108 -13.88 3.54 4.39
CA ASN A 108 -14.90 2.73 5.04
C ASN A 108 -16.29 3.39 4.95
N SER A 109 -16.38 4.72 5.08
CA SER A 109 -17.64 5.44 4.86
C SER A 109 -18.15 5.23 3.44
N ALA A 110 -17.30 5.46 2.44
CA ALA A 110 -17.65 5.25 1.03
C ALA A 110 -18.09 3.80 0.76
N ILE A 111 -17.35 2.82 1.28
CA ILE A 111 -17.69 1.39 1.12
C ILE A 111 -19.02 1.04 1.80
N ASN A 112 -19.35 1.63 2.95
CA ASN A 112 -20.64 1.41 3.61
C ASN A 112 -21.79 1.97 2.76
N VAL A 113 -21.64 3.17 2.19
CA VAL A 113 -22.61 3.74 1.23
C VAL A 113 -22.82 2.80 0.04
N LEU A 114 -21.75 2.23 -0.51
CA LEU A 114 -21.85 1.24 -1.59
C LEU A 114 -22.64 0.00 -1.17
N CYS A 115 -22.39 -0.53 0.04
CA CYS A 115 -23.08 -1.71 0.55
C CYS A 115 -24.58 -1.45 0.76
N GLU A 116 -24.93 -0.31 1.38
CA GLU A 116 -26.32 0.07 1.63
C GLU A 116 -27.11 0.22 0.33
N LYS A 117 -26.55 0.90 -0.67
CA LYS A 117 -27.22 1.16 -1.95
C LYS A 117 -27.45 -0.13 -2.77
N GLU A 118 -26.54 -1.09 -2.68
CA GLU A 118 -26.69 -2.40 -3.35
C GLU A 118 -27.51 -3.42 -2.55
N GLY A 119 -27.99 -3.03 -1.36
CA GLY A 119 -28.72 -3.91 -0.45
C GLY A 119 -27.86 -5.09 0.03
N LEU A 120 -26.53 -4.89 0.12
CA LEU A 120 -25.63 -5.92 0.63
C LEU A 120 -25.68 -5.94 2.15
N PRO A 121 -25.90 -7.12 2.76
CA PRO A 121 -25.91 -7.21 4.22
C PRO A 121 -24.53 -6.87 4.79
N GLU A 122 -24.51 -6.37 6.02
CA GLU A 122 -23.28 -6.25 6.77
C GLU A 122 -22.59 -7.62 6.89
N LEU A 123 -21.25 -7.59 6.88
CA LEU A 123 -20.49 -8.79 7.20
C LEU A 123 -20.85 -9.27 8.61
N ASP A 124 -21.08 -10.58 8.73
CA ASP A 124 -21.32 -11.26 10.01
C ASP A 124 -20.31 -10.77 11.06
N ALA A 125 -20.83 -10.29 12.20
CA ALA A 125 -20.06 -9.78 13.31
C ALA A 125 -19.01 -10.78 13.83
N LYS A 126 -19.20 -12.08 13.57
CA LYS A 126 -18.25 -13.15 13.91
C LYS A 126 -17.03 -13.22 13.00
N ILE A 127 -17.01 -12.51 11.87
CA ILE A 127 -15.84 -12.44 10.99
C ILE A 127 -14.76 -11.58 11.67
N THR A 128 -13.77 -12.26 12.27
CA THR A 128 -12.56 -11.62 12.80
C THR A 128 -11.69 -11.04 11.67
N SER A 129 -10.76 -10.14 12.02
CA SER A 129 -9.84 -9.54 11.05
C SER A 129 -8.97 -10.57 10.32
N GLU A 130 -8.53 -11.62 11.00
CA GLU A 130 -7.78 -12.73 10.44
C GLU A 130 -8.62 -13.55 9.48
N ASN A 131 -9.86 -13.88 9.86
CA ASN A 131 -10.80 -14.54 8.97
C ASN A 131 -11.10 -13.68 7.72
N ALA A 132 -11.24 -12.36 7.87
CA ALA A 132 -11.41 -11.45 6.76
C ALA A 132 -10.18 -11.43 5.84
N MET A 133 -8.97 -11.40 6.40
CA MET A 133 -7.74 -11.44 5.61
C MET A 133 -7.54 -12.76 4.88
N ILE A 134 -7.91 -13.90 5.49
CA ILE A 134 -7.92 -15.20 4.80
C ILE A 134 -8.89 -15.18 3.63
N LYS A 135 -10.10 -14.65 3.81
CA LYS A 135 -11.08 -14.48 2.71
C LYS A 135 -10.58 -13.52 1.64
N LEU A 136 -9.87 -12.45 2.01
CA LEU A 136 -9.23 -11.56 1.03
C LEU A 136 -8.16 -12.28 0.18
N CYS A 137 -7.58 -13.37 0.69
CA CYS A 137 -6.65 -14.21 -0.06
C CYS A 137 -7.35 -15.23 -0.98
N GLU A 138 -8.68 -15.37 -0.91
CA GLU A 138 -9.46 -16.20 -1.82
C GLU A 138 -9.66 -15.49 -3.16
N LEU A 139 -10.05 -16.25 -4.19
CA LEU A 139 -10.37 -15.71 -5.49
C LEU A 139 -11.69 -14.91 -5.45
N THR A 140 -11.79 -13.94 -6.34
CA THR A 140 -13.07 -13.34 -6.74
C THR A 140 -13.96 -14.38 -7.42
N ASP A 141 -15.25 -14.07 -7.57
CA ASP A 141 -16.22 -14.96 -8.25
C ASP A 141 -15.81 -15.22 -9.71
N SER A 142 -15.10 -14.28 -10.34
CA SER A 142 -14.53 -14.45 -11.68
C SER A 142 -13.35 -15.44 -11.76
N GLY A 143 -12.73 -15.76 -10.62
CA GLY A 143 -11.51 -16.57 -10.55
C GLY A 143 -10.23 -15.88 -11.04
N LYS A 144 -10.31 -14.65 -11.59
CA LYS A 144 -9.19 -13.99 -12.28
C LYS A 144 -8.10 -13.47 -11.35
N CYS A 145 -8.46 -13.08 -10.13
CA CYS A 145 -7.52 -12.54 -9.14
C CYS A 145 -8.04 -12.78 -7.71
N SER A 146 -7.16 -12.54 -6.73
CA SER A 146 -7.55 -12.53 -5.32
C SER A 146 -8.46 -11.34 -5.00
N ARG A 147 -9.31 -11.50 -3.99
CA ARG A 147 -10.17 -10.42 -3.48
C ARG A 147 -9.36 -9.23 -2.97
N LEU A 148 -8.19 -9.46 -2.37
CA LEU A 148 -7.27 -8.40 -1.94
C LEU A 148 -6.76 -7.58 -3.12
N GLN A 149 -6.28 -8.26 -4.17
CA GLN A 149 -5.82 -7.59 -5.39
C GLN A 149 -6.95 -6.75 -5.99
N ARG A 150 -8.13 -7.35 -6.18
CA ARG A 150 -9.28 -6.65 -6.75
C ARG A 150 -9.71 -5.43 -5.94
N ALA A 151 -9.74 -5.55 -4.61
CA ALA A 151 -10.08 -4.42 -3.74
C ALA A 151 -9.08 -3.27 -3.91
N LEU A 152 -7.77 -3.57 -3.96
CA LEU A 152 -6.75 -2.54 -4.14
C LEU A 152 -6.75 -1.94 -5.56
N ASP A 153 -7.03 -2.74 -6.59
CA ASP A 153 -7.21 -2.27 -7.98
C ASP A 153 -8.35 -1.23 -8.05
N ILE A 154 -9.49 -1.53 -7.41
CA ILE A 154 -10.64 -0.63 -7.37
C ILE A 154 -10.30 0.67 -6.64
N LEU A 155 -9.66 0.58 -5.48
CA LEU A 155 -9.24 1.78 -4.73
C LEU A 155 -8.23 2.60 -5.52
N MET A 156 -7.35 1.97 -6.28
CA MET A 156 -6.36 2.66 -7.10
C MET A 156 -6.97 3.34 -8.31
N LYS A 157 -7.95 2.70 -8.97
CA LYS A 157 -8.61 3.23 -10.17
C LYS A 157 -9.68 4.27 -9.86
N HIS A 158 -10.44 4.06 -8.79
CA HIS A 158 -11.64 4.85 -8.49
C HIS A 158 -11.50 5.70 -7.23
N GLY A 159 -10.63 5.33 -6.28
CA GLY A 159 -10.20 6.18 -5.16
C GLY A 159 -11.32 6.97 -4.47
N SER A 160 -11.25 8.30 -4.59
CA SER A 160 -12.24 9.21 -3.99
C SER A 160 -13.60 9.22 -4.73
N ASN A 161 -13.68 8.67 -5.95
CA ASN A 161 -14.87 8.68 -6.79
C ASN A 161 -15.80 7.49 -6.52
N LEU A 162 -15.51 6.65 -5.52
CA LEU A 162 -16.39 5.54 -5.10
C LEU A 162 -17.79 6.03 -4.73
N THR A 163 -17.86 7.23 -4.16
CA THR A 163 -19.10 7.96 -3.91
C THR A 163 -19.05 9.31 -4.62
N ILE A 164 -20.22 9.84 -4.95
CA ILE A 164 -20.43 11.20 -5.47
C ILE A 164 -21.32 11.96 -4.50
N VAL A 165 -21.20 13.28 -4.44
CA VAL A 165 -22.08 14.12 -3.63
C VAL A 165 -23.11 14.72 -4.56
N ASP A 166 -24.39 14.53 -4.26
CA ASP A 166 -25.48 15.12 -5.06
C ASP A 166 -25.66 16.61 -4.78
N GLU A 167 -26.56 17.27 -5.52
CA GLU A 167 -26.86 18.70 -5.37
C GLU A 167 -27.36 19.08 -3.96
N SER A 168 -27.85 18.11 -3.19
CA SER A 168 -28.30 18.30 -1.81
C SER A 168 -27.18 18.10 -0.77
N GLY A 169 -25.97 17.76 -1.21
CA GLY A 169 -24.82 17.50 -0.33
C GLY A 169 -24.80 16.08 0.24
N ILE A 170 -25.63 15.17 -0.26
CA ILE A 170 -25.72 13.79 0.25
C ILE A 170 -24.79 12.88 -0.56
N GLU A 171 -24.00 12.05 0.13
CA GLU A 171 -23.17 11.03 -0.51
C GLU A 171 -24.05 9.94 -1.16
N GLN A 172 -23.87 9.74 -2.46
CA GLN A 172 -24.49 8.72 -3.27
C GLN A 172 -23.43 7.73 -3.77
N SER A 173 -23.88 6.52 -4.08
CA SER A 173 -23.06 5.52 -4.76
C SER A 173 -22.80 5.93 -6.20
N ASN A 174 -21.57 5.71 -6.69
CA ASN A 174 -21.21 5.94 -8.09
C ASN A 174 -21.11 4.64 -8.92
N LEU A 175 -21.67 3.52 -8.45
CA LEU A 175 -21.44 2.20 -9.06
C LEU A 175 -21.82 2.11 -10.54
N SER A 176 -22.87 2.82 -10.97
CA SER A 176 -23.34 2.81 -12.36
C SER A 176 -22.29 3.32 -13.35
N GLU A 177 -21.35 4.15 -12.89
CA GLU A 177 -20.30 4.73 -13.72
C GLU A 177 -18.94 4.02 -13.57
N LEU A 178 -18.78 3.15 -12.56
CA LEU A 178 -17.46 2.62 -12.18
C LEU A 178 -17.21 1.15 -12.59
N ASP A 179 -18.18 0.45 -13.17
CA ASP A 179 -18.07 -0.97 -13.53
C ASP A 179 -17.60 -1.84 -12.34
N ILE A 180 -18.26 -1.67 -11.20
CA ILE A 180 -17.99 -2.38 -9.94
C ILE A 180 -19.14 -3.34 -9.67
N SER A 181 -18.84 -4.63 -9.57
CA SER A 181 -19.83 -5.68 -9.30
C SER A 181 -20.16 -5.84 -7.81
N LYS A 182 -21.22 -6.58 -7.50
CA LYS A 182 -21.52 -6.96 -6.10
C LYS A 182 -20.39 -7.78 -5.44
N ASP A 183 -19.68 -8.60 -6.21
CA ASP A 183 -18.54 -9.36 -5.69
C ASP A 183 -17.32 -8.48 -5.38
N ASP A 184 -17.16 -7.40 -6.15
CA ASP A 184 -16.15 -6.38 -5.90
C ASP A 184 -16.42 -5.63 -4.60
N ILE A 185 -17.69 -5.26 -4.36
CA ILE A 185 -18.10 -4.60 -3.12
C ILE A 185 -17.87 -5.52 -1.92
N LYS A 186 -18.15 -6.84 -2.04
CA LYS A 186 -17.80 -7.80 -0.98
C LYS A 186 -16.31 -7.80 -0.68
N SER A 187 -15.46 -7.70 -1.71
CA SER A 187 -14.00 -7.64 -1.54
C SER A 187 -13.57 -6.36 -0.81
N LEU A 188 -14.16 -5.21 -1.14
CA LEU A 188 -13.97 -3.96 -0.41
C LEU A 188 -14.49 -4.05 1.04
N GLN A 189 -15.66 -4.65 1.23
CA GLN A 189 -16.28 -4.84 2.54
C GLN A 189 -15.38 -5.70 3.45
N LEU A 190 -14.78 -6.78 2.94
CA LEU A 190 -13.80 -7.57 3.68
C LEU A 190 -12.57 -6.75 4.07
N LEU A 191 -12.10 -5.85 3.20
CA LEU A 191 -10.96 -4.98 3.49
C LEU A 191 -11.23 -4.06 4.69
N THR A 192 -12.48 -3.62 4.91
CA THR A 192 -12.88 -2.81 6.08
C THR A 192 -12.66 -3.53 7.42
N LYS A 193 -12.73 -4.87 7.44
CA LYS A 193 -12.56 -5.70 8.64
C LYS A 193 -11.09 -5.94 9.02
N THR A 194 -10.13 -5.38 8.28
CA THR A 194 -8.69 -5.53 8.56
C THR A 194 -8.16 -4.49 9.55
N SER A 195 -9.03 -3.83 10.34
CA SER A 195 -8.71 -2.63 11.14
C SER A 195 -7.62 -2.81 12.20
N ILE A 196 -7.38 -4.03 12.67
CA ILE A 196 -6.33 -4.33 13.66
C ILE A 196 -4.90 -4.05 13.16
N TRP A 197 -4.70 -4.05 11.83
CA TRP A 197 -3.40 -3.78 11.23
C TRP A 197 -3.34 -2.36 10.68
N ASN A 198 -2.26 -1.66 11.01
CA ASN A 198 -1.97 -0.30 10.55
C ASN A 198 -1.42 -0.28 9.10
N ALA A 199 -1.14 0.92 8.59
CA ALA A 199 -0.57 1.13 7.25
C ALA A 199 0.72 0.35 7.01
N THR A 200 1.65 0.37 7.97
CA THR A 200 2.94 -0.33 7.88
C THR A 200 2.73 -1.84 7.76
N ALA A 201 1.92 -2.44 8.64
CA ALA A 201 1.70 -3.88 8.64
C ALA A 201 1.03 -4.39 7.35
N LEU A 202 0.08 -3.65 6.78
CA LEU A 202 -0.55 -4.04 5.50
C LEU A 202 0.41 -3.86 4.32
N SER A 203 1.22 -2.80 4.33
CA SER A 203 2.23 -2.56 3.29
C SER A 203 3.33 -3.62 3.33
N GLU A 204 3.81 -3.97 4.54
CA GLU A 204 4.77 -5.05 4.76
C GLU A 204 4.23 -6.42 4.36
N PHE A 205 2.93 -6.68 4.51
CA PHE A 205 2.32 -7.91 4.03
C PHE A 205 2.44 -8.05 2.51
N LEU A 206 2.12 -6.99 1.77
CA LEU A 206 2.28 -6.96 0.31
C LEU A 206 3.75 -7.04 -0.09
N MET A 207 4.61 -6.22 0.53
CA MET A 207 6.05 -6.21 0.23
C MET A 207 6.68 -7.56 0.56
N CYS A 208 6.64 -8.02 1.80
CA CYS A 208 7.36 -9.22 2.20
C CYS A 208 6.68 -10.49 1.69
N SER A 209 5.39 -10.69 2.00
CA SER A 209 4.74 -12.00 1.83
C SER A 209 4.18 -12.24 0.42
N ILE A 210 4.00 -11.18 -0.38
CA ILE A 210 3.52 -11.31 -1.76
C ILE A 210 4.67 -11.00 -2.74
N TYR A 211 5.09 -9.75 -2.86
CA TYR A 211 6.13 -9.36 -3.81
C TYR A 211 7.51 -9.93 -3.46
N GLY A 212 7.82 -10.08 -2.17
CA GLY A 212 9.05 -10.70 -1.67
C GLY A 212 9.10 -12.22 -1.85
N SER A 213 8.01 -12.81 -2.34
CA SER A 213 7.97 -14.20 -2.81
C SER A 213 8.11 -14.33 -4.32
N ILE A 214 8.07 -13.23 -5.08
CA ILE A 214 8.29 -13.21 -6.53
C ILE A 214 9.77 -12.91 -6.80
N PHE A 215 10.45 -13.77 -7.55
CA PHE A 215 11.86 -13.62 -7.88
C PHE A 215 12.11 -13.57 -9.40
N CYS A 216 13.29 -13.08 -9.76
CA CYS A 216 13.85 -13.11 -11.10
C CYS A 216 15.16 -13.94 -11.08
N GLU A 217 15.35 -14.80 -12.07
CA GLU A 217 16.55 -15.64 -12.20
C GLU A 217 17.12 -15.59 -13.64
N ALA A 218 18.45 -15.69 -13.76
CA ALA A 218 19.12 -15.79 -15.07
C ALA A 218 19.21 -17.26 -15.46
N THR A 219 19.00 -17.58 -16.73
CA THR A 219 19.09 -18.98 -17.20
C THR A 219 20.51 -19.53 -17.15
N SER A 220 21.52 -18.64 -17.15
CA SER A 220 22.94 -19.00 -17.18
C SER A 220 23.72 -18.34 -16.03
N SER A 221 24.31 -19.18 -15.18
CA SER A 221 25.26 -18.89 -14.07
C SER A 221 24.66 -18.46 -12.72
N ASN A 222 25.02 -19.26 -11.70
CA ASN A 222 24.77 -19.12 -10.25
C ASN A 222 23.36 -18.63 -9.88
N ASN A 223 22.50 -19.55 -9.41
CA ASN A 223 21.10 -19.43 -8.95
C ASN A 223 20.82 -18.32 -7.90
N VAL A 224 21.30 -17.11 -8.13
CA VAL A 224 21.10 -15.95 -7.24
C VAL A 224 19.76 -15.35 -7.60
N LEU A 225 18.78 -15.73 -6.79
CA LEU A 225 17.41 -15.22 -6.85
C LEU A 225 17.43 -13.72 -6.58
N ASN A 226 16.99 -12.94 -7.56
CA ASN A 226 16.83 -11.49 -7.46
C ASN A 226 15.38 -11.12 -7.19
N TYR A 227 15.16 -10.01 -6.50
CA TYR A 227 13.83 -9.58 -6.05
C TYR A 227 13.49 -8.20 -6.61
N SER A 228 13.67 -8.03 -7.92
CA SER A 228 13.63 -6.72 -8.58
C SER A 228 12.30 -6.00 -8.39
N ILE A 229 11.17 -6.70 -8.52
CA ILE A 229 9.83 -6.11 -8.31
C ILE A 229 9.64 -5.66 -6.86
N TYR A 230 9.94 -6.53 -5.90
CA TYR A 230 9.95 -6.19 -4.47
C TYR A 230 10.82 -4.95 -4.20
N ASN A 231 12.04 -4.93 -4.75
CA ASN A 231 12.99 -3.86 -4.53
C ASN A 231 12.53 -2.53 -5.15
N LEU A 232 11.93 -2.56 -6.34
CA LEU A 232 11.33 -1.39 -6.99
C LEU A 232 10.16 -0.83 -6.17
N TYR A 233 9.25 -1.68 -5.70
CA TYR A 233 8.11 -1.21 -4.92
C TYR A 233 8.53 -0.72 -3.53
N ASN A 234 9.48 -1.41 -2.90
CA ASN A 234 10.02 -1.05 -1.61
C ASN A 234 10.76 0.30 -1.65
N ILE A 235 11.56 0.58 -2.69
CA ILE A 235 12.24 1.89 -2.77
C ILE A 235 11.24 3.05 -2.95
N VAL A 236 10.19 2.86 -3.76
CA VAL A 236 9.12 3.87 -3.90
C VAL A 236 8.37 4.05 -2.58
N PHE A 237 8.06 2.96 -1.88
CA PHE A 237 7.44 3.03 -0.55
C PHE A 237 8.32 3.76 0.45
N ILE A 238 9.61 3.41 0.56
CA ILE A 238 10.59 4.07 1.42
C ILE A 238 10.64 5.57 1.13
N MET A 239 10.81 5.96 -0.14
CA MET A 239 10.82 7.38 -0.51
C MET A 239 9.52 8.10 -0.13
N ALA A 240 8.37 7.44 -0.25
CA ALA A 240 7.07 7.98 0.10
C ALA A 240 6.87 8.13 1.62
N VAL A 241 7.54 7.32 2.44
CA VAL A 241 7.44 7.37 3.91
C VAL A 241 8.59 8.12 4.60
N GLU A 242 9.71 8.34 3.91
CA GLU A 242 10.84 9.11 4.44
C GLU A 242 10.54 10.61 4.42
N GLY A 243 11.02 11.32 5.45
CA GLY A 243 10.93 12.77 5.55
C GLY A 243 11.93 13.49 4.64
N ASN A 244 11.92 14.84 4.68
CA ASN A 244 12.83 15.66 3.87
C ASN A 244 14.30 15.26 4.04
N ASN A 245 14.97 15.00 2.93
CA ASN A 245 16.42 14.98 2.87
C ASN A 245 16.94 16.41 2.70
N THR A 246 17.95 16.77 3.50
CA THR A 246 18.55 18.11 3.48
C THR A 246 19.38 18.35 2.22
N ASP A 247 19.86 17.28 1.57
CA ASP A 247 20.55 17.32 0.28
C ASP A 247 19.70 16.64 -0.81
N VAL A 248 18.94 17.47 -1.54
CA VAL A 248 18.03 17.02 -2.60
C VAL A 248 18.78 16.38 -3.76
N GLU A 249 19.96 16.88 -4.12
CA GLU A 249 20.70 16.38 -5.28
C GLU A 249 21.32 15.01 -4.99
N THR A 250 21.93 14.84 -3.81
CA THR A 250 22.43 13.54 -3.38
C THR A 250 21.28 12.54 -3.25
N TYR A 251 20.15 12.94 -2.66
CA TYR A 251 18.96 12.10 -2.58
C TYR A 251 18.46 11.63 -3.95
N LYS A 252 18.32 12.55 -4.91
CA LYS A 252 17.91 12.22 -6.29
C LYS A 252 18.89 11.25 -6.94
N LYS A 253 20.19 11.55 -6.89
CA LYS A 253 21.24 10.70 -7.49
C LYS A 253 21.23 9.29 -6.91
N GLN A 254 21.13 9.15 -5.60
CA GLN A 254 21.11 7.85 -4.93
C GLN A 254 19.90 7.02 -5.33
N ASN A 255 18.70 7.61 -5.32
CA ASN A 255 17.47 6.88 -5.65
C ASN A 255 17.37 6.54 -7.14
N ILE A 256 17.81 7.43 -8.03
CA ILE A 256 17.96 7.14 -9.46
C ILE A 256 18.85 5.90 -9.65
N ASN A 257 20.03 5.88 -9.02
CA ASN A 257 20.95 4.75 -9.15
C ASN A 257 20.36 3.43 -8.60
N ARG A 258 19.63 3.49 -7.48
CA ARG A 258 18.98 2.31 -6.88
C ARG A 258 17.90 1.75 -7.81
N ILE A 259 17.00 2.59 -8.32
CA ILE A 259 15.93 2.16 -9.24
C ILE A 259 16.53 1.64 -10.54
N LYS A 260 17.54 2.30 -11.11
CA LYS A 260 18.26 1.81 -12.30
C LYS A 260 18.83 0.41 -12.10
N ARG A 261 19.48 0.16 -10.95
CA ARG A 261 20.01 -1.17 -10.63
C ARG A 261 18.90 -2.22 -10.65
N TYR A 262 17.80 -1.99 -9.93
CA TYR A 262 16.69 -2.95 -9.88
C TYR A 262 15.99 -3.13 -11.23
N LEU A 263 15.89 -2.06 -12.04
CA LEU A 263 15.37 -2.15 -13.40
C LEU A 263 16.31 -2.94 -14.33
N ASN A 264 17.62 -2.75 -14.21
CA ASN A 264 18.59 -3.56 -14.96
C ASN A 264 18.56 -5.03 -14.53
N ASP A 265 18.41 -5.30 -13.23
CA ASP A 265 18.22 -6.66 -12.73
C ASP A 265 16.93 -7.28 -13.29
N LEU A 266 15.87 -6.49 -13.51
CA LEU A 266 14.64 -6.97 -14.13
C LEU A 266 14.81 -7.27 -15.63
N LYS A 267 15.58 -6.45 -16.34
CA LYS A 267 15.87 -6.57 -17.78
C LYS A 267 16.76 -7.75 -18.14
N ASN A 268 17.74 -8.06 -17.29
CA ASN A 268 18.80 -9.03 -17.60
C ASN A 268 18.52 -10.45 -17.03
N LYS A 269 17.26 -10.75 -16.69
CA LYS A 269 16.84 -12.02 -16.08
C LYS A 269 15.73 -12.60 -16.91
N ASP A 270 15.77 -13.90 -17.14
CA ASP A 270 14.92 -14.56 -18.13
C ASP A 270 13.63 -15.10 -17.48
N ILE A 271 13.71 -15.54 -16.23
CA ILE A 271 12.61 -16.25 -15.57
C ILE A 271 12.03 -15.40 -14.45
N LEU A 272 10.71 -15.27 -14.40
CA LEU A 272 9.97 -14.88 -13.21
C LEU A 272 9.42 -16.13 -12.52
N GLY A 273 9.54 -16.20 -11.20
CA GLY A 273 9.09 -17.35 -10.44
C GLY A 273 8.56 -16.99 -9.06
N VAL A 274 7.94 -17.97 -8.42
CA VAL A 274 7.43 -17.86 -7.05
C VAL A 274 8.22 -18.79 -6.13
N ARG A 275 8.76 -18.24 -5.04
CA ARG A 275 9.51 -19.03 -4.05
C ARG A 275 8.61 -20.06 -3.37
N SER A 276 9.22 -21.20 -3.05
CA SER A 276 8.60 -22.23 -2.22
C SER A 276 8.34 -21.74 -0.79
N THR A 277 9.19 -20.88 -0.25
CA THR A 277 9.02 -20.30 1.08
C THR A 277 8.45 -18.89 1.01
N ILE A 278 7.46 -18.61 1.86
CA ILE A 278 6.87 -17.28 1.96
C ILE A 278 7.69 -16.46 2.95
N ARG A 279 8.15 -15.28 2.51
CA ARG A 279 8.85 -14.37 3.40
C ARG A 279 7.86 -13.82 4.44
N PRO A 280 8.15 -13.96 5.74
CA PRO A 280 7.18 -13.64 6.77
C PRO A 280 6.92 -12.13 6.86
N SER A 281 5.69 -11.79 7.22
CA SER A 281 5.25 -10.48 7.69
C SER A 281 4.36 -10.69 8.91
N HIS A 282 4.09 -9.63 9.68
CA HIS A 282 3.22 -9.73 10.85
C HIS A 282 1.83 -10.31 10.49
N ILE A 283 1.20 -9.80 9.42
CA ILE A 283 -0.11 -10.31 8.96
C ILE A 283 -0.01 -11.78 8.54
N TYR A 284 1.00 -12.16 7.77
CA TYR A 284 1.19 -13.54 7.34
C TYR A 284 1.35 -14.48 8.54
N ILE A 285 2.16 -14.10 9.54
CA ILE A 285 2.33 -14.89 10.77
C ILE A 285 1.01 -15.04 11.53
N ASN A 286 0.19 -13.99 11.57
CA ASN A 286 -1.10 -14.05 12.26
C ASN A 286 -2.06 -15.00 11.54
N ILE A 287 -2.17 -14.92 10.22
CA ILE A 287 -3.13 -15.75 9.48
C ILE A 287 -2.65 -17.18 9.23
N LYS A 288 -1.34 -17.44 9.12
CA LYS A 288 -0.82 -18.78 8.78
C LYS A 288 -1.18 -19.85 9.82
N ASN A 289 -1.40 -19.43 11.07
CA ASN A 289 -1.72 -20.32 12.19
C ASN A 289 -3.23 -20.61 12.31
N TYR A 290 -4.08 -19.97 11.49
CA TYR A 290 -5.52 -20.21 11.50
C TYR A 290 -5.88 -21.47 10.71
N ILE A 291 -6.79 -22.28 11.25
CA ILE A 291 -7.22 -23.57 10.66
C ILE A 291 -7.75 -23.45 9.21
N LYS A 292 -8.28 -22.28 8.84
CA LYS A 292 -8.83 -22.03 7.50
C LYS A 292 -7.77 -21.59 6.48
N PHE A 293 -6.56 -21.23 6.94
CA PHE A 293 -5.50 -20.81 6.06
C PHE A 293 -4.90 -22.02 5.32
N ASN A 294 -4.66 -21.86 4.02
CA ASN A 294 -4.02 -22.87 3.20
C ASN A 294 -2.91 -22.22 2.37
N ILE A 295 -1.66 -22.61 2.63
CA ILE A 295 -0.49 -22.02 1.98
C ILE A 295 -0.46 -22.24 0.47
N SER A 296 -0.96 -23.38 -0.02
CA SER A 296 -1.05 -23.67 -1.46
C SER A 296 -2.05 -22.72 -2.12
N LYS A 297 -3.24 -22.55 -1.54
CA LYS A 297 -4.22 -21.56 -1.99
C LYS A 297 -3.68 -20.14 -1.92
N PHE A 298 -2.94 -19.77 -0.88
CA PHE A 298 -2.34 -18.44 -0.78
C PHE A 298 -1.36 -18.18 -1.94
N LYS A 299 -0.48 -19.12 -2.26
CA LYS A 299 0.43 -19.01 -3.41
C LYS A 299 -0.33 -18.90 -4.73
N THR A 300 -1.26 -19.82 -4.99
CA THR A 300 -1.97 -19.89 -6.28
C THR A 300 -2.96 -18.74 -6.47
N ASN A 301 -3.72 -18.39 -5.44
CA ASN A 301 -4.77 -17.38 -5.54
C ASN A 301 -4.23 -15.96 -5.41
N VAL A 302 -3.17 -15.76 -4.63
CA VAL A 302 -2.60 -14.43 -4.36
C VAL A 302 -1.33 -14.24 -5.16
N ILE A 303 -0.24 -14.92 -4.79
CA ILE A 303 1.10 -14.60 -5.32
C ILE A 303 1.17 -14.80 -6.83
N ASN A 304 0.64 -15.92 -7.35
CA ASN A 304 0.64 -16.17 -8.79
C ASN A 304 -0.23 -15.16 -9.56
N ASN A 305 -1.34 -14.68 -8.99
CA ASN A 305 -2.17 -13.67 -9.67
C ASN A 305 -1.53 -12.28 -9.65
N TYR A 306 -0.81 -11.93 -8.58
CA TYR A 306 0.04 -10.74 -8.54
C TYR A 306 1.23 -10.83 -9.50
N LEU A 307 1.79 -12.03 -9.70
CA LEU A 307 2.83 -12.25 -10.72
C LEU A 307 2.23 -12.10 -12.13
N LYS A 308 1.09 -12.74 -12.41
CA LYS A 308 0.41 -12.64 -13.72
C LYS A 308 0.08 -11.19 -14.10
N SER A 309 -0.32 -10.34 -13.15
CA SER A 309 -0.68 -8.94 -13.45
C SER A 309 0.52 -8.04 -13.78
N ILE A 310 1.73 -8.44 -13.39
CA ILE A 310 2.95 -7.69 -13.71
C ILE A 310 3.75 -8.29 -14.87
N ASP A 311 3.51 -9.57 -15.20
CA ASP A 311 4.26 -10.34 -16.19
C ASP A 311 4.33 -9.64 -17.55
N SER A 312 3.19 -9.17 -18.07
CA SER A 312 3.12 -8.46 -19.36
C SER A 312 4.01 -7.21 -19.39
N HIS A 313 3.94 -6.38 -18.35
CA HIS A 313 4.78 -5.18 -18.22
C HIS A 313 6.26 -5.54 -18.15
N VAL A 314 6.61 -6.61 -17.43
CA VAL A 314 8.00 -7.08 -17.32
C VAL A 314 8.51 -7.58 -18.67
N SER A 315 7.74 -8.38 -19.40
CA SER A 315 8.13 -8.85 -20.74
C SER A 315 8.34 -7.71 -21.73
N ILE A 316 7.49 -6.66 -21.69
CA ILE A 316 7.70 -5.46 -22.52
C ILE A 316 9.00 -4.76 -22.13
N ILE A 317 9.26 -4.56 -20.82
CA ILE A 317 10.50 -3.93 -20.31
C ILE A 317 11.76 -4.69 -20.76
N ARG A 318 11.71 -6.03 -20.78
CA ARG A 318 12.78 -6.91 -21.27
C ARG A 318 12.96 -6.84 -22.79
N GLY A 319 11.93 -6.40 -23.53
CA GLY A 319 11.91 -6.40 -24.98
C GLY A 319 11.49 -7.73 -25.60
N GLU A 320 10.85 -8.60 -24.82
CA GLU A 320 10.28 -9.88 -25.27
C GLU A 320 8.94 -9.69 -25.99
N SER A 321 8.24 -8.60 -25.68
CA SER A 321 6.96 -8.22 -26.27
C SER A 321 6.90 -6.72 -26.56
N SER A 322 5.86 -6.30 -27.29
CA SER A 322 5.52 -4.90 -27.53
C SER A 322 4.08 -4.63 -27.10
N HIS A 323 3.76 -3.36 -26.85
CA HIS A 323 2.39 -2.97 -26.52
C HIS A 323 1.51 -3.20 -27.76
N THR A 324 0.68 -4.25 -27.75
CA THR A 324 -0.33 -4.39 -28.80
C THR A 324 -1.50 -3.49 -28.46
N THR A 325 -1.95 -2.67 -29.41
CA THR A 325 -2.98 -1.64 -29.24
C THR A 325 -4.39 -2.18 -28.92
N ASN A 326 -4.53 -3.45 -28.52
CA ASN A 326 -5.81 -4.13 -28.29
C ASN A 326 -6.25 -4.23 -26.82
N GLU A 327 -5.43 -3.84 -25.83
CA GLU A 327 -5.79 -4.00 -24.41
C GLU A 327 -6.79 -2.97 -23.86
N GLU A 328 -7.03 -1.83 -24.55
CA GLU A 328 -8.14 -0.93 -24.18
C GLU A 328 -9.52 -1.56 -24.42
N ALA A 329 -9.62 -2.67 -25.16
CA ALA A 329 -10.88 -3.40 -25.36
C ALA A 329 -11.15 -4.52 -24.32
N GLN A 330 -10.20 -4.85 -23.43
CA GLN A 330 -10.38 -5.93 -22.44
C GLN A 330 -10.83 -5.46 -21.05
N THR A 331 -11.00 -4.15 -20.83
CA THR A 331 -11.66 -3.63 -19.63
C THR A 331 -13.13 -3.24 -19.84
N SER A 332 -13.68 -3.50 -21.02
CA SER A 332 -15.11 -3.31 -21.31
C SER A 332 -15.56 -4.29 -22.38
N ASN A 333 -15.78 -5.55 -22.01
CA ASN A 333 -16.78 -6.45 -22.62
C ASN A 333 -16.86 -7.76 -21.85
N SER A 334 -17.97 -7.90 -21.14
CA SER A 334 -18.45 -9.15 -20.57
C SER A 334 -19.01 -10.06 -21.67
N ALA A 335 -18.93 -11.38 -21.42
CA ALA A 335 -19.75 -12.45 -22.02
C ALA A 335 -19.59 -12.74 -23.52
N SER A 336 -18.81 -13.80 -23.83
CA SER A 336 -19.13 -14.89 -24.77
C SER A 336 -17.84 -15.44 -25.38
N SER A 337 -17.47 -16.66 -25.00
CA SER A 337 -17.02 -17.73 -25.91
C SER A 337 -16.26 -18.78 -25.12
N SER A 338 -17.00 -19.84 -24.78
CA SER A 338 -16.47 -21.16 -24.46
C SER A 338 -15.59 -21.72 -25.59
N GLN A 339 -14.66 -22.59 -25.21
CA GLN A 339 -13.87 -23.48 -26.07
C GLN A 339 -12.60 -22.91 -26.71
N HIS A 340 -11.63 -22.43 -25.92
CA HIS A 340 -10.22 -22.67 -26.25
C HIS A 340 -9.26 -22.45 -25.05
N GLU A 341 -9.39 -23.23 -23.96
CA GLU A 341 -8.48 -23.06 -22.81
C GLU A 341 -8.14 -24.38 -22.10
N GLN A 342 -7.91 -25.43 -22.90
CA GLN A 342 -7.58 -26.76 -22.37
C GLN A 342 -6.18 -27.26 -22.74
N LYS A 343 -5.30 -26.40 -23.27
CA LYS A 343 -3.93 -26.79 -23.68
C LYS A 343 -2.77 -26.14 -22.90
N SER A 344 -3.02 -25.11 -22.09
CA SER A 344 -1.95 -24.47 -21.29
C SER A 344 -1.77 -25.05 -19.88
N ASN A 345 -2.69 -25.88 -19.41
CA ASN A 345 -2.61 -26.46 -18.05
C ASN A 345 -1.81 -27.78 -17.97
N GLU A 346 -1.41 -28.36 -19.10
CA GLU A 346 -0.67 -29.63 -19.11
C GLU A 346 0.85 -29.45 -18.93
N ILE A 347 1.39 -28.25 -19.17
CA ILE A 347 2.85 -28.02 -19.13
C ILE A 347 3.35 -27.65 -17.72
N ILE A 348 2.47 -27.23 -16.81
CA ILE A 348 2.86 -26.80 -15.46
C ILE A 348 2.88 -27.97 -14.45
N GLN A 349 2.27 -29.11 -14.78
CA GLN A 349 2.15 -30.24 -13.86
C GLN A 349 3.35 -31.21 -13.91
N ASP A 350 4.14 -31.20 -14.98
CA ASP A 350 5.25 -32.15 -15.20
C ASP A 350 6.62 -31.72 -14.66
N VAL A 351 6.70 -30.62 -13.90
CA VAL A 351 7.97 -30.14 -13.29
C VAL A 351 7.97 -30.27 -11.75
N ILE A 352 6.92 -30.83 -11.15
CA ILE A 352 6.84 -30.94 -9.67
C ILE A 352 7.38 -32.28 -9.14
N ASP A 353 7.55 -33.30 -9.97
CA ASP A 353 8.03 -34.62 -9.54
C ASP A 353 9.48 -34.91 -9.96
N THR A 354 10.45 -34.09 -9.52
CA THR A 354 11.82 -34.56 -9.23
C THR A 354 12.65 -33.47 -8.55
N SER A 355 12.70 -33.46 -7.22
CA SER A 355 13.92 -33.06 -6.49
C SER A 355 13.82 -33.45 -5.02
N SER A 356 14.09 -34.72 -4.74
CA SER A 356 14.61 -35.16 -3.45
C SER A 356 16.07 -34.72 -3.34
N LEU A 357 16.34 -33.56 -2.73
CA LEU A 357 17.69 -33.20 -2.29
C LEU A 357 17.64 -32.68 -0.86
N LYS A 358 18.59 -33.22 -0.09
CA LYS A 358 18.67 -33.22 1.37
C LYS A 358 18.74 -31.83 1.98
N GLU A 359 18.06 -31.68 3.11
CA GLU A 359 18.26 -30.63 4.11
C GLU A 359 19.70 -30.65 4.60
N GLU A 360 20.41 -29.53 4.47
CA GLU A 360 21.50 -29.14 5.37
C GLU A 360 21.38 -27.65 5.72
N ASP A 361 21.72 -27.39 6.98
CA ASP A 361 21.55 -26.17 7.76
C ASP A 361 22.05 -24.87 7.10
N ILE A 362 21.25 -23.80 7.19
CA ILE A 362 21.77 -22.46 7.45
C ILE A 362 20.83 -21.73 8.41
N THR A 363 21.17 -21.81 9.70
CA THR A 363 20.74 -20.87 10.72
C THR A 363 21.58 -19.59 10.63
N SER A 364 20.99 -18.49 11.12
CA SER A 364 21.59 -17.17 11.41
C SER A 364 21.77 -16.18 10.25
N LEU A 365 20.87 -15.20 10.19
CA LEU A 365 21.18 -13.80 9.86
C LEU A 365 20.06 -12.92 10.47
N SER A 366 20.16 -12.70 11.79
CA SER A 366 19.54 -11.55 12.42
C SER A 366 20.47 -10.36 12.21
N VAL A 367 20.07 -9.38 11.40
CA VAL A 367 20.73 -8.08 11.39
C VAL A 367 19.83 -7.13 12.16
N ALA A 368 20.34 -6.75 13.33
CA ALA A 368 19.82 -5.68 14.15
C ALA A 368 19.89 -4.36 13.38
N SER A 369 18.78 -3.63 13.39
CA SER A 369 18.75 -2.21 13.05
C SER A 369 19.49 -1.43 14.13
N SER A 370 20.69 -0.93 13.79
CA SER A 370 21.39 0.06 14.59
C SER A 370 21.80 1.23 13.70
N SER A 371 21.13 2.36 13.90
CA SER A 371 21.53 3.66 13.39
C SER A 371 22.59 4.26 14.31
N SER A 372 23.82 4.40 13.82
CA SER A 372 24.74 5.45 14.26
C SER A 372 25.86 5.64 13.25
N ILE A 373 25.89 6.84 12.66
CA ILE A 373 26.98 7.35 11.85
C ILE A 373 28.05 7.84 12.82
N LEU A 374 29.27 7.29 12.76
CA LEU A 374 30.47 7.99 13.17
C LEU A 374 31.62 7.60 12.23
N SER A 375 32.33 8.64 11.79
CA SER A 375 33.46 8.68 10.88
C SER A 375 34.74 8.07 11.47
N ASP A 376 35.51 7.37 10.63
CA ASP A 376 36.86 6.93 10.92
C ASP A 376 37.87 8.10 10.90
N GLU A 377 38.63 8.29 11.99
CA GLU A 377 40.04 8.67 11.91
C GLU A 377 40.83 8.35 13.22
N GLN A 378 41.97 7.68 13.04
CA GLN A 378 43.20 7.64 13.86
C GLN A 378 43.22 6.77 15.16
N VAL A 379 43.92 5.63 15.17
CA VAL A 379 45.36 5.36 15.44
C VAL A 379 45.70 5.12 16.94
N THR A 380 46.01 3.85 17.24
CA THR A 380 46.83 3.22 18.31
C THR A 380 46.95 3.86 19.71
N ASN A 381 46.64 3.08 20.76
CA ASN A 381 47.66 2.49 21.67
C ASN A 381 47.09 1.53 22.74
N GLN A 382 47.95 0.60 23.14
CA GLN A 382 47.81 -0.47 24.14
C GLN A 382 47.51 0.03 25.57
N ILE A 383 46.87 -0.81 26.40
CA ILE A 383 47.44 -1.46 27.61
C ILE A 383 46.32 -2.14 28.45
N SER A 384 46.48 -3.46 28.60
CA SER A 384 46.39 -4.34 29.78
C SER A 384 45.35 -4.19 30.91
N ALA A 385 44.98 -5.38 31.40
CA ALA A 385 44.55 -5.82 32.74
C ALA A 385 43.04 -6.12 32.88
N ASP A 386 42.59 -7.38 32.87
CA ASP A 386 42.75 -8.46 33.87
C ASP A 386 41.65 -8.41 34.95
N VAL A 387 40.57 -9.20 34.79
CA VAL A 387 39.72 -9.73 35.88
C VAL A 387 38.97 -10.98 35.39
N LYS A 388 39.13 -12.09 36.13
CA LYS A 388 38.29 -13.29 36.20
C LYS A 388 38.28 -13.71 37.70
N PRO A 389 37.40 -14.60 38.17
CA PRO A 389 35.93 -14.66 38.04
C PRO A 389 35.25 -14.98 39.39
N GLU A 390 33.98 -15.39 39.31
CA GLU A 390 33.23 -16.24 40.26
C GLU A 390 32.63 -15.59 41.51
N GLU A 391 31.29 -15.61 41.60
CA GLU A 391 30.63 -16.47 42.59
C GLU A 391 29.18 -16.78 42.20
N GLU A 392 28.86 -18.05 42.42
CA GLU A 392 27.60 -18.78 42.33
C GLU A 392 26.67 -18.37 43.50
N ILE A 393 25.35 -18.53 43.37
CA ILE A 393 24.48 -19.08 44.43
C ILE A 393 23.08 -19.41 43.87
N ASP A 394 22.66 -20.58 44.31
CA ASP A 394 21.50 -21.41 44.06
C ASP A 394 20.13 -20.92 44.60
N ASP A 395 19.11 -21.48 43.93
CA ASP A 395 17.88 -22.13 44.43
C ASP A 395 16.69 -21.42 45.14
N GLU A 396 15.53 -21.60 44.47
CA GLU A 396 14.33 -22.31 44.96
C GLU A 396 13.39 -21.64 46.00
N LYS A 397 12.15 -21.29 45.59
CA LYS A 397 10.87 -21.91 46.06
C LYS A 397 9.57 -21.16 45.69
N LYS A 398 8.70 -21.91 45.00
CA LYS A 398 7.29 -22.28 45.30
C LYS A 398 6.18 -21.26 45.67
N GLU A 399 5.16 -21.30 44.80
CA GLU A 399 3.72 -21.60 45.03
C GLU A 399 2.70 -20.58 45.59
N ASN A 400 1.53 -20.63 44.92
CA ASN A 400 0.14 -20.46 45.38
C ASN A 400 -0.44 -19.04 45.50
N ILE A 401 -1.73 -18.72 45.25
CA ILE A 401 -2.93 -19.33 44.61
C ILE A 401 -4.03 -18.20 44.64
N LEU A 402 -5.04 -18.29 43.75
CA LEU A 402 -6.44 -17.78 43.85
C LEU A 402 -6.88 -16.38 43.32
N SER A 403 -7.77 -16.50 42.32
CA SER A 403 -8.97 -15.72 41.90
C SER A 403 -9.38 -14.40 42.55
N SER A 404 -9.86 -13.47 41.70
CA SER A 404 -11.20 -12.87 41.88
C SER A 404 -11.79 -12.34 40.57
N THR A 405 -13.04 -12.72 40.31
CA THR A 405 -13.97 -12.12 39.35
C THR A 405 -14.64 -10.89 39.98
N SER A 406 -14.78 -9.80 39.23
CA SER A 406 -15.89 -8.84 39.42
C SER A 406 -16.30 -8.23 38.08
N SER A 407 -17.60 -8.20 37.85
CA SER A 407 -18.29 -7.41 36.83
C SER A 407 -18.06 -5.92 37.09
N ASP A 408 -18.24 -5.07 36.07
CA ASP A 408 -19.28 -4.03 36.12
C ASP A 408 -19.32 -3.20 34.83
N GLU A 409 -20.57 -3.00 34.37
CA GLU A 409 -20.98 -2.18 33.24
C GLU A 409 -20.76 -0.70 33.57
N GLN A 410 -19.73 -0.07 33.01
CA GLN A 410 -19.63 1.40 33.01
C GLN A 410 -18.67 1.92 31.92
N PRO A 411 -19.19 2.23 30.71
CA PRO A 411 -18.51 3.24 29.89
C PRO A 411 -19.44 4.29 29.25
N ILE A 412 -20.77 4.17 29.37
CA ILE A 412 -21.70 5.07 28.65
C ILE A 412 -21.84 6.45 29.33
N ALA A 413 -21.60 6.55 30.64
CA ALA A 413 -21.72 7.81 31.37
C ALA A 413 -20.60 8.82 31.04
N ASP A 414 -19.39 8.35 30.71
CA ASP A 414 -18.24 9.23 30.43
C ASP A 414 -18.29 9.90 29.05
N PHE A 415 -19.11 9.36 28.13
CA PHE A 415 -19.28 9.94 26.79
C PHE A 415 -19.95 11.32 26.85
N TRP A 416 -20.88 11.51 27.80
CA TRP A 416 -21.61 12.76 28.02
C TRP A 416 -20.92 13.72 29.01
N SER A 417 -19.64 13.51 29.32
CA SER A 417 -18.89 14.46 30.13
C SER A 417 -18.99 15.88 29.52
N THR A 418 -19.12 16.88 30.39
CA THR A 418 -19.34 18.30 30.02
C THR A 418 -18.29 18.83 29.04
N ASN A 419 -17.09 18.25 29.03
CA ASN A 419 -16.03 18.59 28.08
C ASN A 419 -16.33 18.11 26.64
N ASN A 420 -16.89 16.91 26.46
CA ASN A 420 -17.22 16.40 25.12
C ASN A 420 -18.39 17.15 24.50
N LEU A 421 -19.39 17.52 25.30
CA LEU A 421 -20.53 18.33 24.85
C LEU A 421 -20.08 19.74 24.45
N SER A 422 -19.17 20.36 25.21
CA SER A 422 -18.61 21.68 24.90
C SER A 422 -17.83 21.67 23.58
N ILE A 423 -17.01 20.64 23.35
CA ILE A 423 -16.28 20.46 22.08
C ILE A 423 -17.24 20.28 20.90
N MET A 424 -18.32 19.52 21.08
CA MET A 424 -19.33 19.31 20.04
C MET A 424 -20.05 20.62 19.67
N LEU A 425 -20.45 21.41 20.68
CA LEU A 425 -21.12 22.70 20.48
C LEU A 425 -20.21 23.74 19.81
N ILE A 426 -18.92 23.81 20.21
CA ILE A 426 -17.93 24.66 19.55
C ILE A 426 -17.75 24.26 18.08
N THR A 427 -17.72 22.95 17.81
CA THR A 427 -17.57 22.44 16.43
C THR A 427 -18.78 22.84 15.57
N ILE A 428 -20.00 22.70 16.08
CA ILE A 428 -21.22 23.12 15.39
C ILE A 428 -21.22 24.64 15.13
N ALA A 429 -20.83 25.44 16.12
CA ALA A 429 -20.77 26.90 15.97
C ALA A 429 -19.77 27.33 14.88
N ILE A 430 -18.59 26.69 14.82
CA ILE A 430 -17.59 26.96 13.78
C ILE A 430 -18.12 26.59 12.39
N SER A 431 -18.78 25.44 12.25
CA SER A 431 -19.38 25.02 10.97
C SER A 431 -20.45 26.00 10.47
N ILE A 432 -21.29 26.54 11.37
CA ILE A 432 -22.29 27.56 11.02
C ILE A 432 -21.63 28.86 10.53
N ILE A 433 -20.53 29.28 11.17
CA ILE A 433 -19.79 30.49 10.77
C ILE A 433 -19.16 30.31 9.40
N ILE A 434 -18.54 29.14 9.12
CA ILE A 434 -17.93 28.85 7.82
C ILE A 434 -18.98 28.83 6.71
N LEU A 435 -20.12 28.14 6.92
CA LEU A 435 -21.21 28.11 5.95
C LEU A 435 -21.80 29.51 5.69
N SER A 436 -21.90 30.34 6.73
CA SER A 436 -22.38 31.72 6.60
C SER A 436 -21.42 32.59 5.78
N ALA A 437 -20.10 32.45 6.01
CA ALA A 437 -19.08 33.16 5.26
C ALA A 437 -19.04 32.71 3.78
N LEU A 438 -19.18 31.41 3.53
CA LEU A 438 -19.21 30.85 2.18
C LEU A 438 -20.43 31.36 1.39
N ARG A 439 -21.60 31.42 2.04
CA ARG A 439 -22.83 31.94 1.44
C ARG A 439 -22.70 33.43 1.09
N LEU A 440 -22.07 34.22 1.97
CA LEU A 440 -21.78 35.64 1.73
C LEU A 440 -20.80 35.84 0.56
N TYR A 441 -19.79 34.99 0.46
CA TYR A 441 -18.83 35.02 -0.64
C TYR A 441 -19.51 34.74 -1.99
N LEU A 442 -20.31 33.66 -2.07
CA LEU A 442 -21.05 33.29 -3.28
C LEU A 442 -22.05 34.37 -3.71
N THR A 443 -22.75 34.99 -2.77
CA THR A 443 -23.70 36.08 -3.06
C THR A 443 -23.00 37.32 -3.64
N ASN A 444 -21.75 37.56 -3.26
CA ASN A 444 -20.96 38.68 -3.77
C ASN A 444 -20.35 38.37 -5.15
N THR A 445 -19.94 37.13 -5.42
CA THR A 445 -19.45 36.73 -6.74
C THR A 445 -20.54 36.80 -7.81
N ASP A 446 -21.78 36.44 -7.47
CA ASP A 446 -22.91 36.54 -8.41
C ASP A 446 -23.28 38.00 -8.74
N LYS A 447 -23.05 38.94 -7.80
CA LYS A 447 -23.22 40.38 -8.06
C LYS A 447 -22.12 40.97 -8.94
N ILE A 448 -20.93 40.40 -8.91
CA ILE A 448 -19.80 40.85 -9.73
C ILE A 448 -19.90 40.29 -11.15
N MET A 449 -20.46 39.09 -11.33
CA MET A 449 -20.65 38.51 -12.66
C MET A 449 -21.87 39.05 -13.42
N ASN A 450 -22.80 39.72 -12.75
CA ASN A 450 -24.03 40.27 -13.35
C ASN A 450 -24.02 41.81 -13.52
N ASN A 451 -22.87 42.46 -13.34
CA ASN A 451 -22.60 43.84 -13.73
C ASN A 451 -21.49 43.84 -14.79
#